data_AF-A0A176S538-F1
#
_entry.id   AF-A0A176S538-F1
#
_cell.length_a   1.000
_cell.length_b   1.000
_cell.length_c   1.000
_cell.angle_alpha   90.00
_cell.angle_beta   90.00
_cell.angle_gamma   90.00
#
_symmetry.space_group_name_H-M   'P 1'
#
loop_
_entity.id
_entity.type
_entity.pdbx_description
1 polymer ?
#
loop_
_entity_poly.entity_id
_entity_poly.type
_entity_poly.pdbx_seq_one_letter_code
_entity_poly.pdbx_strand_id
1 'polypeptide(L)'
;MPEIKSRSSVIYNGLEMPPLNPALLAFEAPRLLCLGRFLDWKGFDLAISAFATLQERFPQARLMIAGDGPEKPNLEQQVVELELNDRIEFTGWIAPDEVAT
;
A
#
# COMPACT_ATOMS: atom_id res chain seq x y z
N MET A 1 -18.33 -4.83 -26.19
CA MET A 1 -18.21 -5.77 -27.34
C MET A 1 -19.10 -6.98 -27.08
N PRO A 2 -20.35 -6.99 -27.61
CA PRO A 2 -21.35 -8.02 -27.30
C PRO A 2 -20.99 -9.43 -27.82
N GLU A 3 -20.21 -9.52 -28.90
CA GLU A 3 -20.05 -10.74 -29.69
C GLU A 3 -19.11 -11.80 -29.09
N ILE A 4 -18.32 -11.44 -28.07
CA ILE A 4 -17.33 -12.34 -27.46
C ILE A 4 -17.84 -12.96 -26.15
N LYS A 5 -19.00 -12.53 -25.65
CA LYS A 5 -19.50 -12.88 -24.31
C LYS A 5 -19.74 -14.39 -24.13
N SER A 6 -20.16 -15.09 -25.19
CA SER A 6 -20.35 -16.56 -25.19
C SER A 6 -19.06 -17.35 -25.38
N ARG A 7 -17.94 -16.67 -25.64
CA ARG A 7 -16.62 -17.27 -25.93
C ARG A 7 -15.51 -16.77 -25.00
N SER A 8 -15.87 -16.08 -23.92
CA SER A 8 -14.94 -15.57 -22.92
C SER A 8 -15.09 -16.32 -21.60
N SER A 9 -13.99 -16.76 -21.02
CA SER A 9 -13.92 -17.27 -19.65
C SER A 9 -12.86 -16.50 -18.88
N VAL A 10 -13.08 -16.30 -17.58
CA VAL A 10 -12.07 -15.75 -16.67
C VAL A 10 -11.19 -16.90 -16.18
N ILE A 11 -9.89 -16.77 -16.38
CA ILE A 11 -8.89 -17.64 -15.77
C ILE A 11 -8.13 -16.75 -14.80
N TYR A 12 -8.26 -17.03 -13.51
CA TYR A 12 -7.55 -16.28 -12.47
C TYR A 12 -6.07 -16.67 -12.49
N ASN A 13 -5.20 -15.68 -12.27
CA ASN A 13 -3.78 -15.96 -12.04
C ASN A 13 -3.65 -16.78 -10.76
N GLY A 14 -2.90 -17.88 -10.83
CA GLY A 14 -2.55 -18.69 -9.67
C GLY A 14 -1.28 -18.15 -9.00
N LEU A 15 -1.19 -18.32 -7.68
CA LEU A 15 0.00 -18.06 -6.89
C LEU A 15 0.18 -19.24 -5.93
N GLU A 16 1.41 -19.74 -5.80
CA GLU A 16 1.69 -20.74 -4.77
C GLU A 16 1.57 -20.07 -3.41
N MET A 17 0.66 -20.58 -2.57
CA MET A 17 0.53 -20.05 -1.23
C MET A 17 1.78 -20.43 -0.43
N PRO A 18 2.45 -19.45 0.22
CA PRO A 18 3.55 -19.78 1.12
C PRO A 18 3.02 -20.68 2.25
N PRO A 19 3.87 -21.56 2.81
CA PRO A 19 3.50 -22.45 3.91
C PRO A 19 3.20 -21.71 5.22
N LEU A 20 3.25 -20.38 5.22
CA LEU A 20 2.90 -19.51 6.34
C LEU A 20 1.44 -19.69 6.73
N ASN A 21 1.22 -20.08 7.99
CA ASN A 21 -0.08 -19.96 8.61
C ASN A 21 -0.21 -18.51 9.12
N PRO A 22 -1.16 -17.71 8.63
CA PRO A 22 -1.29 -16.31 9.04
C PRO A 22 -1.50 -16.25 10.56
N ALA A 23 -0.50 -15.75 11.27
CA ALA A 23 -0.60 -15.49 12.69
C ALA A 23 -1.29 -14.14 12.90
N LEU A 24 -2.15 -14.07 13.91
CA LEU A 24 -2.64 -12.78 14.38
C LEU A 24 -1.45 -12.00 14.94
N LEU A 25 -1.16 -10.86 14.32
CA LEU A 25 -0.20 -9.92 14.88
C LEU A 25 -0.83 -9.23 16.09
N ALA A 26 -0.02 -9.00 17.13
CA ALA A 26 -0.41 -8.12 18.23
C ALA A 26 -0.47 -6.68 17.70
N PHE A 27 -1.66 -6.15 17.48
CA PHE A 27 -1.85 -4.78 17.00
C PHE A 27 -2.26 -3.88 18.17
N GLU A 28 -1.30 -3.17 18.76
CA GLU A 28 -1.59 -2.13 19.76
C GLU A 28 -2.25 -0.90 19.11
N ALA A 29 -1.94 -0.61 17.85
CA ALA A 29 -2.58 0.41 17.03
C ALA A 29 -2.72 -0.05 15.56
N PRO A 30 -3.73 0.46 14.81
CA PRO A 30 -3.91 0.10 13.40
C PRO A 30 -2.70 0.45 12.54
N ARG A 31 -2.22 -0.51 11.75
CA ARG A 31 -1.14 -0.31 10.77
C ARG A 31 -1.68 -0.61 9.38
N LEU A 32 -1.58 0.38 8.50
CA LEU A 32 -2.00 0.30 7.11
C LEU A 32 -0.76 0.12 6.23
N LEU A 33 -0.89 -0.64 5.15
CA LEU A 33 0.18 -0.85 4.17
C LEU A 33 -0.35 -0.54 2.77
N CYS A 34 0.35 0.35 2.08
CA CYS A 34 0.23 0.56 0.64
C CYS A 34 1.53 0.12 -0.01
N LEU A 35 1.48 -0.79 -0.98
CA LEU A 35 2.69 -1.33 -1.60
C LEU A 35 2.58 -1.37 -3.13
N GLY A 36 3.67 -1.05 -3.82
CA GLY A 36 3.76 -1.09 -5.27
C GLY A 36 4.65 0.01 -5.85
N ARG A 37 4.71 0.07 -7.18
CA ARG A 37 5.48 1.12 -7.88
C ARG A 37 4.79 2.48 -7.75
N PHE A 38 5.52 3.53 -7.40
CA PHE A 38 4.99 4.88 -7.22
C PHE A 38 4.78 5.54 -8.59
N LEU A 39 3.56 5.36 -9.11
CA LEU A 39 3.05 5.99 -10.31
C LEU A 39 1.80 6.78 -9.93
N ASP A 40 1.54 7.88 -10.60
CA ASP A 40 0.38 8.77 -10.39
C ASP A 40 -0.96 8.00 -10.34
N TRP A 41 -1.18 7.09 -11.28
CA TRP A 41 -2.41 6.29 -11.37
C TRP A 41 -2.53 5.17 -10.32
N LYS A 42 -1.53 5.02 -9.43
CA LYS A 42 -1.60 4.08 -8.31
C LYS A 42 -2.21 4.68 -7.05
N GLY A 43 -2.43 6.00 -7.00
CA GLY A 43 -3.23 6.65 -5.98
C GLY A 43 -2.61 6.67 -4.57
N PHE A 44 -1.28 6.66 -4.47
CA PHE A 44 -0.59 6.78 -3.17
C PHE A 44 -0.84 8.16 -2.52
N ASP A 45 -0.96 9.19 -3.34
CA ASP A 45 -1.33 10.56 -2.95
C ASP A 45 -2.72 10.62 -2.31
N LEU A 46 -3.67 9.86 -2.86
CA LEU A 46 -5.01 9.73 -2.31
C LEU A 46 -4.99 8.97 -0.99
N ALA A 47 -4.15 7.92 -0.88
CA ALA A 47 -3.99 7.18 0.36
C ALA A 47 -3.43 8.07 1.49
N ILE A 48 -2.44 8.91 1.19
CA ILE A 48 -1.88 9.89 2.13
C ILE A 48 -2.96 10.89 2.57
N SER A 49 -3.72 11.45 1.62
CA SER A 49 -4.81 12.41 1.91
C SER A 49 -5.90 11.79 2.78
N ALA A 50 -6.32 10.56 2.46
CA ALA A 50 -7.31 9.84 3.24
C ALA A 50 -6.78 9.53 4.65
N PHE A 51 -5.51 9.14 4.77
CA PHE A 51 -4.88 8.88 6.05
C PHE A 51 -4.82 10.13 6.94
N ALA A 52 -4.58 11.32 6.36
CA ALA A 52 -4.66 12.59 7.10
C ALA A 52 -6.00 12.75 7.83
N THR A 53 -7.12 12.48 7.14
CA THR A 53 -8.46 12.56 7.75
C THR A 53 -8.71 11.47 8.81
N LEU A 54 -8.03 10.32 8.68
CA LEU A 54 -8.16 9.20 9.61
C LEU A 54 -7.51 9.51 10.97
N GLN A 55 -6.47 10.35 10.99
CA GLN A 55 -5.75 10.72 12.20
C GLN A 55 -6.63 11.41 13.26
N GLU A 56 -7.70 12.10 12.85
CA GLU A 56 -8.66 12.71 13.78
C GLU A 56 -9.35 11.67 14.68
N ARG A 57 -9.62 10.49 14.13
CA ARG A 57 -10.33 9.40 14.82
C ARG A 57 -9.39 8.35 15.40
N PHE A 58 -8.26 8.12 14.74
CA PHE A 58 -7.28 7.12 15.13
C PHE A 58 -5.88 7.73 15.20
N PRO A 59 -5.61 8.56 16.22
CA PRO A 59 -4.35 9.32 16.31
C PRO A 59 -3.11 8.45 16.49
N GLN A 60 -3.26 7.16 16.81
CA GLN A 60 -2.15 6.20 16.92
C GLN A 60 -1.94 5.37 15.65
N ALA A 61 -2.80 5.51 14.64
CA ALA A 61 -2.64 4.78 13.40
C ALA A 61 -1.33 5.14 12.71
N ARG A 62 -0.79 4.20 11.94
CA ARG A 62 0.40 4.39 11.12
C ARG A 62 0.15 3.87 9.71
N LEU A 63 0.75 4.53 8.73
CA LEU A 63 0.73 4.12 7.34
C LEU A 63 2.16 3.80 6.87
N MET A 64 2.34 2.62 6.31
CA MET A 64 3.57 2.21 5.65
C MET A 64 3.36 2.25 4.14
N ILE A 65 4.26 2.90 3.42
CA ILE A 65 4.26 3.01 1.96
C ILE A 65 5.52 2.32 1.44
N ALA A 66 5.34 1.16 0.80
CA ALA A 66 6.44 0.32 0.31
C ALA A 66 6.55 0.34 -1.21
N GLY A 67 7.76 0.55 -1.71
CA GLY A 67 8.05 0.63 -3.13
C GLY A 67 8.88 1.85 -3.51
N ASP A 68 8.93 2.11 -4.80
CA ASP A 68 9.69 3.23 -5.37
C ASP A 68 9.10 3.63 -6.72
N GLY A 69 9.50 4.78 -7.24
CA GLY A 69 9.07 5.28 -8.53
C GLY A 69 9.20 6.79 -8.70
N PRO A 70 8.89 7.30 -9.89
CA PRO A 70 9.02 8.72 -10.22
C PRO A 70 8.21 9.64 -9.31
N GLU A 71 7.10 9.17 -8.72
CA GLU A 71 6.27 9.99 -7.83
C GLU A 71 6.82 10.12 -6.41
N LYS A 72 7.91 9.40 -6.05
CA LYS A 72 8.46 9.44 -4.69
C LYS A 72 8.65 10.85 -4.12
N PRO A 73 9.27 11.82 -4.84
CA PRO A 73 9.48 13.16 -4.30
C PRO A 73 8.17 13.91 -4.04
N ASN A 74 7.14 13.69 -4.86
CA ASN A 74 5.83 14.32 -4.70
C ASN A 74 5.11 13.76 -3.48
N LEU A 75 5.17 12.44 -3.28
CA LEU A 75 4.58 11.77 -2.12
C LEU A 75 5.26 12.20 -0.82
N GLU A 76 6.60 12.26 -0.79
CA GLU A 76 7.35 12.74 0.38
C GLU A 76 7.01 14.20 0.69
N GLN A 77 6.90 15.06 -0.32
CA GLN A 77 6.47 16.45 -0.15
C GLN A 77 5.07 16.56 0.46
N GLN A 78 4.12 15.77 -0.03
CA GLN A 78 2.74 15.77 0.48
C GLN A 78 2.68 15.33 1.95
N VAL A 79 3.47 14.34 2.36
CA VAL A 79 3.57 13.91 3.77
C VAL A 79 4.09 15.05 4.65
N VAL A 80 5.06 15.81 4.17
CA VAL A 80 5.58 17.00 4.88
C VAL A 80 4.52 18.08 4.98
N GLU A 81 3.83 18.41 3.89
CA GLU A 81 2.80 19.45 3.84
C GLU A 81 1.60 19.15 4.75
N LEU A 82 1.27 17.87 4.92
CA LEU A 82 0.20 17.42 5.81
C LEU A 82 0.68 17.15 7.24
N GLU A 83 1.95 17.41 7.56
CA GLU A 83 2.55 17.20 8.88
C GLU A 83 2.47 15.74 9.38
N LEU A 84 2.58 14.77 8.48
CA LEU A 84 2.41 13.33 8.79
C LEU A 84 3.72 12.54 8.91
N ASN A 85 4.85 13.24 9.01
CA ASN A 85 6.20 12.63 8.99
C ASN A 85 6.45 11.61 10.12
N ASP A 86 5.77 11.75 11.27
CA ASP A 86 5.87 10.83 12.40
C ASP A 86 4.88 9.65 12.30
N ARG A 87 4.02 9.63 11.27
CA ARG A 87 2.92 8.67 11.09
C ARG A 87 2.99 7.86 9.81
N ILE A 88 3.67 8.39 8.79
CA ILE A 88 3.88 7.72 7.51
C ILE A 88 5.35 7.35 7.36
N GLU A 89 5.61 6.09 7.03
CA GLU A 89 6.95 5.58 6.77
C GLU A 89 7.06 5.10 5.31
N PHE A 90 8.08 5.57 4.60
CA PHE A 90 8.45 5.03 3.29
C PHE A 90 9.55 3.99 3.48
N THR A 91 9.29 2.73 3.15
CA THR A 91 10.30 1.66 3.27
C THR A 91 11.29 1.65 2.11
N GLY A 92 10.97 2.37 1.02
CA GLY A 92 11.66 2.22 -0.26
C GLY A 92 11.34 0.89 -0.95
N TRP A 93 12.12 0.57 -1.98
CA TRP A 93 12.03 -0.71 -2.68
C TRP A 93 12.51 -1.84 -1.77
N ILE A 94 11.68 -2.89 -1.64
CA ILE A 94 12.02 -4.12 -0.93
C ILE A 94 12.27 -5.21 -1.97
N ALA A 95 13.44 -5.83 -1.92
CA ALA A 95 13.77 -6.90 -2.87
C ALA A 95 12.94 -8.17 -2.55
N PRO A 96 12.58 -8.99 -3.55
CA PRO A 96 11.74 -10.18 -3.33
C PRO A 96 12.29 -11.15 -2.29
N ASP A 97 13.62 -11.24 -2.15
CA ASP A 97 14.34 -12.08 -1.20
C ASP A 97 14.36 -11.52 0.24
N GLU A 98 14.04 -10.24 0.43
CA GLU A 98 13.91 -9.60 1.74
C GLU A 98 12.49 -9.73 2.32
N VAL A 99 11.51 -10.10 1.49
CA VAL A 99 10.14 -10.34 1.94
C VAL A 99 10.10 -11.66 2.71
N ALA A 100 9.89 -11.58 4.02
CA ALA A 100 9.78 -12.76 4.89
C ALA A 100 8.75 -13.76 4.31
N THR A 101 9.21 -14.99 4.08
CA THR A 101 8.44 -16.10 3.50
C THR A 101 7.81 -16.99 4.54
#